data_AF-A0A7S1W7Q4-F1
#
_entry.id   AF-A0A7S1W7Q4-F1
#
_cell.length_a   1.000
_cell.length_b   1.000
_cell.length_c   1.000
_cell.angle_alpha   90.00
_cell.angle_beta   90.00
_cell.angle_gamma   90.00
#
_symmetry.space_group_name_H-M   'P 1'
#
loop_
_entity.id
_entity.type
_entity.pdbx_description
1 polymer ?
#
loop_
_entity_poly.entity_id
_entity_poly.type
_entity_poly.pdbx_seq_one_letter_code
_entity_poly.pdbx_strand_id
1 'polypeptide(L)'
;RDPGGRPMLWRVPLRWYSAAFDLRFDSKEDEAAYAKSLEDELLRMHCIGSGSGTVCIVLRSIWVFWREAAREDDPFSACLDDPRTLWFLALSLIGVYAALTCLCALARIYRNWFRSWRWETVVLASWTSAIIACILLNKWYWPLLFGRDPDTFWMGELGSARGDWVEVVLVIDVGVSMICRSIPIRVFQLGLMPLCCIGSMVLLDFVLGPALYTMRLSNMVFSIVLSTLALLGARQHEHYTRKEWRASQQIKKAEEIMGRQSRLIEEQHLEIREFEHGCLGDLPGTVGSSIMELMADDVSNAGAEFRAVAQPQMQQPRQCQQRSLEARGGLHQGAARVQQARLRLAGGGRSVRRELGGQRGGPRRLRVAPPPPPPPPPCRRR
;
A
#
# COMPACT_ATOMS: atom_id res chain seq x y z
N ARG A 1 -13.82 12.05 -44.28
CA ARG A 1 -13.89 13.25 -43.41
C ARG A 1 -15.25 13.20 -42.74
N ASP A 2 -15.28 12.87 -41.46
CA ASP A 2 -16.52 12.86 -40.70
C ASP A 2 -16.80 14.29 -40.22
N PRO A 3 -17.91 14.93 -40.60
CA PRO A 3 -18.19 16.33 -40.23
C PRO A 3 -18.51 16.51 -38.74
N GLY A 4 -18.62 15.42 -37.98
CA GLY A 4 -18.86 15.43 -36.53
C GLY A 4 -17.61 15.21 -35.67
N GLY A 5 -16.41 15.35 -36.24
CA GLY A 5 -15.05 15.02 -35.73
C GLY A 5 -14.80 14.99 -34.22
N ARG A 6 -15.49 14.13 -33.48
CA ARG A 6 -15.08 13.72 -32.14
C ARG A 6 -13.84 12.87 -32.32
N PRO A 7 -12.71 13.22 -31.69
CA PRO A 7 -11.53 12.37 -31.75
C PRO A 7 -11.93 10.99 -31.23
N MET A 8 -11.79 9.96 -32.07
CA MET A 8 -12.01 8.59 -31.64
C MET A 8 -11.11 8.31 -30.44
N LEU A 9 -11.70 7.86 -29.34
CA LEU A 9 -11.05 7.63 -28.04
C LEU A 9 -9.79 6.74 -28.13
N TRP A 10 -9.70 5.86 -29.14
CA TRP A 10 -8.52 5.00 -29.35
C TRP A 10 -7.31 5.72 -29.96
N ARG A 11 -7.47 6.96 -30.45
CA ARG A 11 -6.37 7.81 -30.93
C ARG A 11 -5.81 8.76 -29.87
N VAL A 12 -6.17 8.62 -28.60
CA VAL A 12 -5.44 9.30 -27.54
C VAL A 12 -4.02 8.71 -27.54
N PRO A 13 -2.99 9.48 -27.94
CA PRO A 13 -1.64 8.95 -27.97
C PRO A 13 -1.28 8.44 -26.58
N LEU A 14 -0.65 7.26 -26.49
CA LEU A 14 -0.14 6.70 -25.22
C LEU A 14 0.68 7.73 -24.42
N ARG A 15 1.27 8.71 -25.13
CA ARG A 15 1.99 9.86 -24.58
C ARG A 15 1.16 10.73 -23.61
N TRP A 16 -0.14 10.89 -23.85
CA TRP A 16 -1.02 11.66 -22.95
C TRP A 16 -1.26 10.93 -21.64
N TYR A 17 -1.43 9.61 -21.69
CA TYR A 17 -1.49 8.79 -20.49
C TYR A 17 -0.16 8.85 -19.74
N SER A 18 0.99 8.67 -20.41
CA SER A 18 2.28 8.77 -19.73
C SER A 18 2.51 10.14 -19.09
N ALA A 19 2.09 11.23 -19.76
CA ALA A 19 2.19 12.59 -19.20
C ALA A 19 1.26 12.79 -17.99
N ALA A 20 0.04 12.25 -18.03
CA ALA A 20 -0.89 12.35 -16.90
C ALA A 20 -0.43 11.56 -15.66
N PHE A 21 0.31 10.47 -15.87
CA PHE A 21 0.88 9.64 -14.81
C PHE A 21 2.28 10.11 -14.36
N ASP A 22 2.89 11.06 -15.06
CA ASP A 22 4.16 11.64 -14.65
C ASP A 22 3.94 12.73 -13.59
N LEU A 23 4.21 12.37 -12.33
CA LEU A 23 4.12 13.28 -11.18
C LEU A 23 5.48 13.84 -10.75
N ARG A 24 6.53 13.63 -11.54
CA ARG A 24 7.90 14.07 -11.21
C ARG A 24 7.98 15.59 -11.05
N PHE A 25 8.90 16.04 -10.20
CA PHE A 25 9.24 17.47 -10.15
C PHE A 25 9.98 17.87 -11.42
N ASP A 26 9.84 19.14 -11.82
CA ASP A 26 10.60 19.70 -12.94
C ASP A 26 12.11 19.72 -12.63
N SER A 27 12.47 19.91 -11.35
CA SER A 27 13.85 19.84 -10.86
C SER A 27 14.27 18.40 -10.53
N LYS A 28 15.39 17.96 -11.11
CA LYS A 28 16.02 16.66 -10.80
C LYS A 28 16.50 16.58 -9.35
N GLU A 29 16.92 17.71 -8.78
CA GLU A 29 17.39 17.79 -7.39
C GLU A 29 16.24 17.57 -6.41
N ASP A 30 15.09 18.20 -6.67
CA ASP A 30 13.88 18.00 -5.87
C ASP A 30 13.38 16.56 -5.95
N GLU A 31 13.43 15.94 -7.14
CA GLU A 31 13.05 14.53 -7.31
C GLU A 31 14.00 13.58 -6.56
N ALA A 32 15.30 13.84 -6.57
CA ALA A 32 16.28 13.06 -5.81
C ALA A 32 16.09 13.25 -4.29
N ALA A 33 15.84 14.47 -3.83
CA ALA A 33 15.58 14.77 -2.43
C ALA A 33 14.27 14.14 -1.95
N TYR A 34 13.22 14.18 -2.76
CA TYR A 34 11.94 13.53 -2.47
C TYR A 34 12.10 12.01 -2.39
N ALA A 35 12.71 11.37 -3.39
CA ALA A 35 12.93 9.93 -3.39
C ALA A 35 13.75 9.48 -2.16
N LYS A 36 14.79 10.23 -1.79
CA LYS A 36 15.58 9.98 -0.59
C LYS A 36 14.73 10.12 0.70
N SER A 37 13.81 11.07 0.74
CA SER A 37 12.93 11.25 1.91
C SER A 37 11.92 10.10 2.10
N LEU A 38 11.59 9.37 1.03
CA LEU A 38 10.70 8.21 1.08
C LEU A 38 11.42 6.90 1.41
N GLU A 39 12.75 6.82 1.24
CA GLU A 39 13.51 5.57 1.33
C GLU A 39 13.34 4.88 2.69
N ASP A 40 13.41 5.64 3.79
CA ASP A 40 13.27 5.07 5.14
C ASP A 40 11.87 4.49 5.38
N GLU A 41 10.83 5.19 4.92
CA GLU A 41 9.44 4.74 5.04
C GLU A 41 9.19 3.52 4.14
N LEU A 42 9.70 3.55 2.91
CA LEU A 42 9.66 2.43 1.96
C LEU A 42 10.25 1.16 2.58
N LEU A 43 11.46 1.26 3.14
CA LEU A 43 12.16 0.13 3.74
C LEU A 43 11.43 -0.40 4.97
N ARG A 44 10.92 0.48 5.84
CA ARG A 44 10.14 0.08 7.02
C ARG A 44 8.87 -0.67 6.63
N MET A 45 8.11 -0.13 5.68
CA MET A 45 6.89 -0.77 5.19
C MET A 45 7.18 -2.10 4.49
N HIS A 46 8.27 -2.17 3.72
CA HIS A 46 8.71 -3.44 3.13
C HIS A 46 9.11 -4.46 4.19
N CYS A 47 9.87 -4.10 5.22
CA CYS A 47 10.24 -5.01 6.32
C CYS A 47 8.99 -5.54 7.05
N ILE A 48 8.04 -4.65 7.37
CA ILE A 48 6.78 -5.05 8.03
C ILE A 48 5.99 -6.01 7.14
N GLY A 49 5.77 -5.65 5.87
CA GLY A 49 5.01 -6.46 4.94
C GLY A 49 5.68 -7.80 4.58
N SER A 50 6.97 -7.80 4.27
CA SER A 50 7.71 -9.03 3.96
C SER A 50 7.91 -9.92 5.19
N GLY A 51 8.19 -9.35 6.36
CA GLY A 51 8.30 -10.08 7.61
C GLY A 51 6.99 -10.76 8.00
N SER A 52 5.88 -10.00 8.02
CA SER A 52 4.54 -10.56 8.28
C SER A 52 4.15 -11.59 7.23
N GLY A 53 4.40 -11.33 5.95
CA GLY A 53 4.15 -12.27 4.86
C GLY A 53 4.93 -13.57 5.03
N THR A 54 6.20 -13.51 5.42
CA THR A 54 7.05 -14.68 5.70
C THR A 54 6.46 -15.53 6.83
N VAL A 55 6.04 -14.89 7.94
CA VAL A 55 5.38 -15.59 9.06
C VAL A 55 4.11 -16.27 8.59
N CYS A 56 3.25 -15.57 7.83
CA CYS A 56 2.03 -16.16 7.28
C CYS A 56 2.32 -17.36 6.36
N ILE A 57 3.33 -17.27 5.50
CA ILE A 57 3.76 -18.36 4.62
C ILE A 57 4.20 -19.56 5.46
N VAL A 58 5.06 -19.37 6.45
CA VAL A 58 5.55 -20.46 7.32
C VAL A 58 4.39 -21.13 8.06
N LEU A 59 3.50 -20.34 8.67
CA LEU A 59 2.34 -20.88 9.38
C LEU A 59 1.40 -21.65 8.43
N ARG A 60 1.15 -21.13 7.23
CA ARG A 60 0.37 -21.82 6.20
C ARG A 60 1.06 -23.11 5.75
N SER A 61 2.36 -23.09 5.49
CA SER A 61 3.14 -24.27 5.10
C SER A 61 3.07 -25.37 6.15
N ILE A 62 3.26 -25.02 7.44
CA ILE A 62 3.15 -25.97 8.55
C ILE A 62 1.73 -26.55 8.59
N TRP A 63 0.69 -25.71 8.53
CA TRP A 63 -0.69 -26.19 8.58
C TRP A 63 -1.03 -27.13 7.43
N VAL A 64 -0.67 -26.77 6.19
CA VAL A 64 -0.90 -27.64 5.01
C VAL A 64 -0.08 -28.92 5.13
N PHE A 65 1.18 -28.85 5.55
CA PHE A 65 2.04 -30.03 5.72
C PHE A 65 1.46 -31.02 6.73
N TRP A 66 1.06 -30.54 7.91
CA TRP A 66 0.45 -31.37 8.95
C TRP A 66 -0.83 -32.05 8.44
N ARG A 67 -1.64 -31.31 7.68
CA ARG A 67 -2.87 -31.83 7.11
C ARG A 67 -2.61 -32.91 6.06
N GLU A 68 -1.67 -32.68 5.13
CA GLU A 68 -1.31 -33.68 4.10
C GLU A 68 -0.60 -34.90 4.70
N ALA A 69 0.20 -34.72 5.76
CA ALA A 69 0.85 -35.81 6.48
C ALA A 69 -0.15 -36.70 7.26
N ALA A 70 -1.29 -36.14 7.68
CA ALA A 70 -2.34 -36.87 8.37
C ALA A 70 -3.30 -37.63 7.43
N ARG A 71 -3.09 -37.58 6.11
CA ARG A 71 -4.00 -38.16 5.12
C ARG A 71 -3.70 -39.65 4.92
N GLU A 72 -4.71 -40.49 5.12
CA GLU A 72 -4.58 -41.96 5.03
C GLU A 72 -4.75 -42.49 3.59
N ASP A 73 -5.63 -41.89 2.78
CA ASP A 73 -6.02 -42.41 1.46
C ASP A 73 -4.91 -42.30 0.39
N ASP A 74 -4.03 -41.32 0.53
CA ASP A 74 -2.92 -41.04 -0.39
C ASP A 74 -1.78 -40.39 0.41
N PRO A 75 -0.95 -41.21 1.10
CA PRO A 75 0.02 -40.71 2.06
C PRO A 75 1.05 -39.82 1.36
N PHE A 76 1.34 -38.68 1.98
CA PHE A 76 2.37 -37.77 1.49
C PHE A 76 3.71 -38.49 1.32
N SER A 77 4.25 -38.46 0.10
CA SER A 77 5.54 -39.04 -0.21
C SER A 77 6.56 -37.93 -0.40
N ALA A 78 7.59 -37.89 0.46
CA ALA A 78 8.67 -36.91 0.38
C ALA A 78 9.64 -37.20 -0.79
N CYS A 79 9.10 -37.47 -1.99
CA CYS A 79 9.85 -37.70 -3.22
C CYS A 79 9.58 -36.58 -4.24
N LEU A 80 10.51 -36.38 -5.18
CA LEU A 80 10.39 -35.35 -6.22
C LEU A 80 9.30 -35.67 -7.26
N ASP A 81 8.87 -36.93 -7.33
CA ASP A 81 7.76 -37.36 -8.19
C ASP A 81 6.39 -37.02 -7.59
N ASP A 82 6.34 -36.57 -6.34
CA ASP A 82 5.12 -36.11 -5.66
C ASP A 82 4.91 -34.61 -5.91
N PRO A 83 3.82 -34.20 -6.59
CA PRO A 83 3.49 -32.80 -6.80
C PRO A 83 3.40 -31.98 -5.50
N ARG A 84 3.03 -32.60 -4.36
CA ARG A 84 2.95 -31.93 -3.06
C ARG A 84 4.33 -31.51 -2.58
N THR A 85 5.33 -32.38 -2.73
CA THR A 85 6.71 -32.10 -2.30
C THR A 85 7.28 -30.91 -3.06
N LEU A 86 7.06 -30.83 -4.37
CA LEU A 86 7.50 -29.68 -5.17
C LEU A 86 6.74 -28.40 -4.83
N TRP A 87 5.43 -28.50 -4.55
CA TRP A 87 4.64 -27.36 -4.09
C TRP A 87 5.17 -26.81 -2.75
N PHE A 88 5.43 -27.67 -1.77
CA PHE A 88 6.03 -27.26 -0.48
C PHE A 88 7.43 -26.68 -0.65
N LEU A 89 8.25 -27.26 -1.53
CA LEU A 89 9.58 -26.74 -1.83
C LEU A 89 9.50 -25.34 -2.42
N ALA A 90 8.63 -25.14 -3.41
CA ALA A 90 8.43 -23.84 -4.05
C ALA A 90 7.85 -22.80 -3.06
N LEU A 91 6.89 -23.18 -2.21
CA LEU A 91 6.38 -22.30 -1.14
C LEU A 91 7.47 -21.92 -0.14
N SER A 92 8.32 -22.87 0.24
CA SER A 92 9.47 -22.64 1.13
C SER A 92 10.49 -21.69 0.50
N LEU A 93 10.78 -21.85 -0.80
CA LEU A 93 11.68 -20.96 -1.53
C LEU A 93 11.16 -19.52 -1.57
N ILE A 94 9.86 -19.30 -1.73
CA ILE A 94 9.26 -17.96 -1.62
C ILE A 94 9.45 -17.40 -0.22
N GLY A 95 9.21 -18.21 0.82
CA GLY A 95 9.43 -17.81 2.21
C GLY A 95 10.87 -17.40 2.48
N VAL A 96 11.84 -18.19 2.00
CA VAL A 96 13.28 -17.88 2.09
C VAL A 96 13.60 -16.61 1.31
N TYR A 97 13.08 -16.46 0.10
CA TYR A 97 13.27 -15.25 -0.71
C TYR A 97 12.76 -13.99 0.01
N ALA A 98 11.54 -14.03 0.54
CA ALA A 98 10.94 -12.92 1.29
C ALA A 98 11.72 -12.60 2.58
N ALA A 99 12.22 -13.63 3.29
CA ALA A 99 13.07 -13.45 4.45
C ALA A 99 14.40 -12.79 4.07
N LEU A 100 15.03 -13.21 2.98
CA LEU A 100 16.29 -12.61 2.49
C LEU A 100 16.11 -11.15 2.10
N THR A 101 15.04 -10.79 1.36
CA THR A 101 14.79 -9.38 1.01
C THR A 101 14.51 -8.52 2.24
N CYS A 102 13.78 -9.07 3.23
CA CYS A 102 13.58 -8.42 4.52
C CYS A 102 14.90 -8.18 5.27
N LEU A 103 15.77 -9.20 5.35
CA LEU A 103 17.08 -9.08 5.99
C LEU A 103 17.98 -8.06 5.26
N CYS A 104 17.96 -8.01 3.93
CA CYS A 104 18.66 -7.00 3.16
C CYS A 104 18.15 -5.58 3.49
N ALA A 105 16.84 -5.38 3.60
CA ALA A 105 16.25 -4.11 3.98
C ALA A 105 16.58 -3.71 5.43
N LEU A 106 16.59 -4.66 6.37
CA LEU A 106 17.05 -4.42 7.75
C LEU A 106 18.54 -4.06 7.79
N ALA A 107 19.39 -4.74 7.03
CA ALA A 107 20.81 -4.40 6.92
C ALA A 107 21.01 -2.99 6.35
N ARG A 108 20.17 -2.55 5.41
CA ARG A 108 20.16 -1.18 4.90
C ARG A 108 19.77 -0.15 5.96
N ILE A 109 18.76 -0.43 6.78
CA ILE A 109 18.29 0.45 7.85
C ILE A 109 19.34 0.57 8.96
N TYR A 110 19.87 -0.56 9.47
CA TYR A 110 20.71 -0.57 10.67
C TYR A 110 22.20 -0.40 10.39
N ARG A 111 22.71 -0.93 9.27
CA ARG A 111 24.14 -0.95 8.94
C ARG A 111 24.47 -0.06 7.74
N ASN A 112 23.48 0.58 7.11
CA ASN A 112 23.64 1.38 5.89
C ASN A 112 24.27 0.60 4.72
N TRP A 113 24.10 -0.74 4.70
CA TRP A 113 24.58 -1.60 3.61
C TRP A 113 23.76 -1.42 2.34
N PHE A 114 24.33 -1.73 1.17
CA PHE A 114 23.67 -1.62 -0.15
C PHE A 114 23.14 -0.21 -0.48
N ARG A 115 23.87 0.84 -0.09
CA ARG A 115 23.50 2.23 -0.37
C ARG A 115 23.41 2.57 -1.87
N SER A 116 24.10 1.81 -2.72
CA SER A 116 24.07 1.98 -4.18
C SER A 116 22.81 1.41 -4.85
N TRP A 117 22.04 0.58 -4.13
CA TRP A 117 20.87 -0.09 -4.70
C TRP A 117 19.69 0.86 -4.82
N ARG A 118 18.93 0.75 -5.90
CA ARG A 118 17.67 1.45 -6.09
C ARG A 118 16.56 0.68 -5.36
N TRP A 119 16.41 0.97 -4.07
CA TRP A 119 15.50 0.23 -3.18
C TRP A 119 14.05 0.19 -3.66
N GLU A 120 13.53 1.25 -4.29
CA GLU A 120 12.21 1.22 -4.93
C GLU A 120 12.07 0.06 -5.92
N THR A 121 13.07 -0.15 -6.78
CA THR A 121 13.07 -1.22 -7.79
C THR A 121 13.23 -2.60 -7.16
N VAL A 122 14.08 -2.72 -6.14
CA VAL A 122 14.27 -3.99 -5.41
C VAL A 122 13.00 -4.40 -4.68
N VAL A 123 12.37 -3.47 -3.96
CA VAL A 123 11.10 -3.70 -3.25
C VAL A 123 9.99 -4.03 -4.24
N LEU A 124 9.85 -3.28 -5.32
CA LEU A 124 8.86 -3.55 -6.36
C LEU A 124 9.07 -4.94 -7.00
N ALA A 125 10.31 -5.29 -7.35
CA ALA A 125 10.65 -6.59 -7.93
C ALA A 125 10.34 -7.74 -6.95
N SER A 126 10.66 -7.57 -5.66
CA SER A 126 10.39 -8.58 -4.64
C SER A 126 8.91 -8.89 -4.48
N TRP A 127 8.08 -7.85 -4.36
CA TRP A 127 6.63 -8.01 -4.24
C TRP A 127 5.99 -8.54 -5.52
N THR A 128 6.43 -8.04 -6.68
CA THR A 128 5.94 -8.54 -7.98
C THR A 128 6.27 -10.02 -8.13
N SER A 129 7.49 -10.43 -7.78
CA SER A 129 7.91 -11.83 -7.82
C SER A 129 7.10 -12.70 -6.85
N ALA A 130 6.83 -12.20 -5.64
CA ALA A 130 6.01 -12.92 -4.66
C ALA A 130 4.58 -13.15 -5.17
N ILE A 131 3.94 -12.14 -5.79
CA ILE A 131 2.59 -12.28 -6.35
C ILE A 131 2.58 -13.24 -7.53
N ILE A 132 3.54 -13.14 -8.45
CA ILE A 132 3.67 -14.10 -9.56
C ILE A 132 3.86 -15.51 -9.02
N ALA A 133 4.67 -15.68 -7.97
CA ALA A 133 4.88 -16.97 -7.37
C ALA A 133 3.60 -17.51 -6.69
N CYS A 134 2.78 -16.67 -6.07
CA CYS A 134 1.44 -17.05 -5.59
C CYS A 134 0.52 -17.55 -6.72
N ILE A 135 0.60 -16.95 -7.91
CA ILE A 135 -0.11 -17.43 -9.10
C ILE A 135 0.40 -18.83 -9.46
N LEU A 136 1.71 -19.02 -9.60
CA LEU A 136 2.31 -20.30 -9.98
C LEU A 136 2.11 -21.41 -8.92
N LEU A 137 1.93 -21.04 -7.65
CA LEU A 137 1.65 -21.95 -6.53
C LEU A 137 0.18 -22.30 -6.36
N ASN A 138 -0.67 -22.07 -7.36
CA ASN A 138 -2.02 -22.60 -7.31
C ASN A 138 -1.97 -24.14 -7.24
N LYS A 139 -2.63 -24.71 -6.22
CA LYS A 139 -2.68 -26.15 -5.99
C LYS A 139 -3.23 -26.89 -7.21
N TRP A 140 -4.10 -26.26 -7.99
CA TRP A 140 -4.70 -26.86 -9.18
C TRP A 140 -3.67 -27.19 -10.28
N TYR A 141 -2.58 -26.42 -10.41
CA TYR A 141 -1.63 -26.60 -11.51
C TYR A 141 -0.67 -27.76 -11.30
N TRP A 142 -0.22 -27.97 -10.07
CA TRP A 142 0.81 -28.96 -9.78
C TRP A 142 0.40 -30.39 -10.14
N PRO A 143 -0.80 -30.88 -9.80
CA PRO A 143 -1.25 -32.21 -10.25
C PRO A 143 -1.37 -32.30 -11.77
N LEU A 144 -1.84 -31.22 -12.42
CA LEU A 144 -2.04 -31.18 -13.87
C LEU A 144 -0.70 -31.29 -14.62
N LEU A 145 0.36 -30.65 -14.13
CA LEU A 145 1.72 -30.79 -14.68
C LEU A 145 2.23 -32.24 -14.65
N PHE A 146 1.72 -33.05 -13.72
CA PHE A 146 2.04 -34.48 -13.57
C PHE A 146 1.00 -35.39 -14.22
N GLY A 147 0.07 -34.85 -15.01
CA GLY A 147 -0.99 -35.63 -15.67
C GLY A 147 -2.00 -36.26 -14.71
N ARG A 148 -2.11 -35.75 -13.47
CA ARG A 148 -3.07 -36.21 -12.46
C ARG A 148 -4.28 -35.28 -12.42
N ASP A 149 -5.45 -35.85 -12.09
CA ASP A 149 -6.66 -35.06 -11.91
C ASP A 149 -6.58 -34.25 -10.60
N PRO A 150 -6.55 -32.91 -10.65
CA PRO A 150 -6.42 -32.06 -9.47
C PRO A 150 -7.59 -32.22 -8.50
N ASP A 151 -8.79 -32.56 -8.99
CA ASP A 151 -9.96 -32.75 -8.13
C ASP A 151 -9.77 -33.98 -7.23
N THR A 152 -9.13 -35.05 -7.72
CA THR A 152 -8.82 -36.25 -6.92
C THR A 152 -7.62 -36.04 -5.98
N PHE A 153 -6.65 -35.24 -6.39
CA PHE A 153 -5.37 -35.13 -5.70
C PHE A 153 -5.46 -34.29 -4.42
N TRP A 154 -6.29 -33.25 -4.41
CA TRP A 154 -6.48 -32.36 -3.24
C TRP A 154 -7.82 -32.59 -2.52
N MET A 155 -8.48 -33.75 -2.71
CA MET A 155 -9.76 -34.08 -2.05
C MET A 155 -9.69 -33.86 -0.53
N GLY A 156 -10.62 -33.08 0.01
CA GLY A 156 -10.73 -32.81 1.45
C GLY A 156 -10.97 -31.35 1.81
N GLU A 157 -10.71 -30.42 0.88
CA GLU A 157 -11.07 -29.01 1.07
C GLU A 157 -12.57 -28.81 0.78
N LEU A 158 -13.29 -28.15 1.69
CA LEU A 158 -14.74 -27.85 1.59
C LEU A 158 -15.12 -26.98 0.37
N GLY A 159 -14.17 -26.64 -0.49
CA GLY A 159 -14.40 -26.07 -1.81
C GLY A 159 -13.78 -27.00 -2.85
N SER A 160 -14.55 -27.35 -3.89
CA SER A 160 -13.99 -27.97 -5.10
C SER A 160 -12.71 -27.26 -5.51
N ALA A 161 -11.72 -27.94 -6.09
CA ALA A 161 -10.45 -27.32 -6.55
C ALA A 161 -10.65 -26.15 -7.55
N ARG A 162 -11.87 -25.97 -8.05
CA ARG A 162 -12.34 -24.78 -8.79
C ARG A 162 -12.44 -23.50 -7.95
N GLY A 163 -12.61 -23.58 -6.63
CA GLY A 163 -12.72 -22.44 -5.71
C GLY A 163 -11.39 -21.73 -5.45
N ASP A 164 -10.26 -22.45 -5.59
CA ASP A 164 -8.91 -21.92 -5.39
C ASP A 164 -8.59 -20.75 -6.33
N TRP A 165 -9.21 -20.69 -7.51
CA TRP A 165 -9.02 -19.58 -8.44
C TRP A 165 -9.54 -18.24 -7.90
N VAL A 166 -10.67 -18.27 -7.18
CA VAL A 166 -11.21 -17.06 -6.56
C VAL A 166 -10.30 -16.63 -5.41
N GLU A 167 -9.74 -17.58 -4.64
CA GLU A 167 -8.74 -17.28 -3.62
C GLU A 167 -7.50 -16.62 -4.24
N VAL A 168 -6.95 -17.19 -5.33
CA VAL A 168 -5.78 -16.64 -6.01
C VAL A 168 -6.06 -15.23 -6.54
N VAL A 169 -7.18 -15.00 -7.22
CA VAL A 169 -7.57 -13.66 -7.71
C VAL A 169 -7.72 -12.67 -6.55
N LEU A 170 -8.32 -13.10 -5.44
CA LEU A 170 -8.48 -12.27 -4.24
C LEU A 170 -7.13 -11.94 -3.59
N VAL A 171 -6.22 -12.91 -3.50
CA VAL A 171 -4.87 -12.70 -2.97
C VAL A 171 -4.08 -11.71 -3.83
N ILE A 172 -4.17 -11.82 -5.16
CA ILE A 172 -3.55 -10.86 -6.08
C ILE A 172 -4.16 -9.48 -5.89
N ASP A 173 -5.48 -9.36 -5.87
CA ASP A 173 -6.17 -8.08 -5.72
C ASP A 173 -5.82 -7.38 -4.40
N VAL A 174 -5.90 -8.13 -3.29
CA VAL A 174 -5.54 -7.63 -1.95
C VAL A 174 -4.06 -7.26 -1.92
N GLY A 175 -3.18 -8.10 -2.46
CA GLY A 175 -1.74 -7.86 -2.51
C GLY A 175 -1.39 -6.59 -3.30
N VAL A 176 -1.87 -6.49 -4.54
CA VAL A 176 -1.70 -5.33 -5.42
C VAL A 176 -2.26 -4.08 -4.74
N SER A 177 -3.47 -4.13 -4.20
CA SER A 177 -4.11 -3.00 -3.52
C SER A 177 -3.35 -2.56 -2.27
N MET A 178 -2.86 -3.50 -1.47
CA MET A 178 -2.05 -3.21 -0.28
C MET A 178 -0.73 -2.57 -0.66
N ILE A 179 -0.03 -3.09 -1.67
CA ILE A 179 1.27 -2.54 -2.12
C ILE A 179 1.08 -1.14 -2.70
N CYS A 180 0.10 -0.98 -3.60
CA CYS A 180 -0.21 0.29 -4.24
C CYS A 180 -0.60 1.39 -3.25
N ARG A 181 -1.17 1.02 -2.09
CA ARG A 181 -1.61 1.97 -1.07
C ARG A 181 -0.57 2.23 0.01
N SER A 182 0.12 1.19 0.49
CA SER A 182 0.92 1.26 1.71
C SER A 182 2.41 1.51 1.45
N ILE A 183 2.89 1.24 0.24
CA ILE A 183 4.31 1.34 -0.07
C ILE A 183 4.53 2.58 -0.94
N PRO A 184 5.34 3.57 -0.50
CA PRO A 184 5.56 4.81 -1.23
C PRO A 184 6.47 4.60 -2.45
N ILE A 185 5.94 3.95 -3.49
CA ILE A 185 6.58 3.75 -4.79
C ILE A 185 5.99 4.74 -5.79
N ARG A 186 6.85 5.30 -6.63
CA ARG A 186 6.42 6.17 -7.73
C ARG A 186 5.52 5.40 -8.70
N VAL A 187 4.36 5.98 -9.01
CA VAL A 187 3.28 5.33 -9.76
C VAL A 187 3.73 4.87 -11.15
N PHE A 188 4.66 5.61 -11.76
CA PHE A 188 5.25 5.21 -13.04
C PHE A 188 5.90 3.81 -13.00
N GLN A 189 6.60 3.48 -11.91
CA GLN A 189 7.20 2.15 -11.74
C GLN A 189 6.16 1.14 -11.26
N LEU A 190 5.25 1.57 -10.37
CA LEU A 190 4.22 0.73 -9.80
C LEU A 190 3.29 0.09 -10.85
N GLY A 191 3.05 0.78 -11.98
CA GLY A 191 2.28 0.24 -13.10
C GLY A 191 2.82 -1.07 -13.70
N LEU A 192 4.11 -1.36 -13.51
CA LEU A 192 4.72 -2.62 -13.95
C LEU A 192 4.17 -3.83 -13.20
N MET A 193 3.87 -3.69 -11.91
CA MET A 193 3.39 -4.79 -11.06
C MET A 193 2.07 -5.40 -11.56
N PRO A 194 0.96 -4.66 -11.72
CA PRO A 194 -0.29 -5.24 -12.22
C PRO A 194 -0.14 -5.75 -13.65
N LEU A 195 0.68 -5.12 -14.49
CA LEU A 195 0.96 -5.60 -15.85
C LEU A 195 1.60 -6.99 -15.80
N CYS A 196 2.62 -7.19 -14.95
CA CYS A 196 3.26 -8.49 -14.77
C CYS A 196 2.31 -9.53 -14.17
N CYS A 197 1.47 -9.15 -13.18
CA CYS A 197 0.51 -10.05 -12.57
C CYS A 197 -0.53 -10.53 -13.60
N ILE A 198 -1.19 -9.60 -14.29
CA ILE A 198 -2.18 -9.92 -15.34
C ILE A 198 -1.53 -10.70 -16.48
N GLY A 199 -0.34 -10.29 -16.93
CA GLY A 199 0.41 -10.99 -17.97
C GLY A 199 0.73 -12.44 -17.58
N SER A 200 1.14 -12.66 -16.34
CA SER A 200 1.43 -14.01 -15.84
C SER A 200 0.17 -14.88 -15.74
N MET A 201 -0.98 -14.32 -15.34
CA MET A 201 -2.26 -15.03 -15.36
C MET A 201 -2.67 -15.41 -16.77
N VAL A 202 -2.59 -14.48 -17.73
CA VAL A 202 -2.92 -14.73 -19.15
C VAL A 202 -2.01 -15.80 -19.74
N LEU A 203 -0.70 -15.73 -19.47
CA LEU A 203 0.26 -16.71 -19.94
C LEU A 203 -0.05 -18.11 -19.39
N LEU A 204 -0.37 -18.19 -18.10
CA LEU A 204 -0.69 -19.45 -17.46
C LEU A 204 -2.00 -20.05 -17.99
N ASP A 205 -3.01 -19.21 -18.21
CA ASP A 205 -4.26 -19.64 -18.84
C ASP A 205 -4.05 -20.14 -20.27
N PHE A 206 -3.11 -19.55 -21.02
CA PHE A 206 -2.74 -20.02 -22.36
C PHE A 206 -2.06 -21.40 -22.32
N VAL A 207 -1.15 -21.62 -21.35
CA VAL A 207 -0.41 -22.89 -21.20
C VAL A 207 -1.35 -24.05 -20.82
N LEU A 208 -2.37 -23.80 -19.99
CA LEU A 208 -3.23 -24.85 -19.44
C LEU A 208 -4.42 -25.23 -20.34
N GLY A 209 -4.66 -24.49 -21.41
CA GLY A 209 -5.63 -24.84 -22.45
C GLY A 209 -7.11 -24.47 -22.17
N PRO A 210 -8.01 -24.84 -23.10
CA PRO A 210 -9.33 -24.22 -23.26
C PRO A 210 -10.44 -24.68 -22.31
N ALA A 211 -10.21 -25.70 -21.48
CA ALA A 211 -11.28 -26.35 -20.70
C ALA A 211 -11.97 -25.43 -19.67
N LEU A 212 -11.49 -24.20 -19.45
CA LEU A 212 -11.92 -23.31 -18.36
C LEU A 212 -12.20 -21.85 -18.81
N TYR A 213 -12.40 -21.60 -20.11
CA TYR A 213 -12.42 -20.24 -20.69
C TYR A 213 -13.48 -19.27 -20.12
N THR A 214 -14.69 -19.72 -19.79
CA THR A 214 -15.82 -18.80 -19.53
C THR A 214 -15.74 -18.07 -18.19
N MET A 215 -15.35 -18.75 -17.11
CA MET A 215 -15.15 -18.11 -15.79
C MET A 215 -13.84 -17.29 -15.72
N ARG A 216 -12.88 -17.59 -16.61
CA ARG A 216 -11.57 -16.93 -16.63
C ARG A 216 -11.63 -15.54 -17.25
N LEU A 217 -12.38 -15.35 -18.33
CA LEU A 217 -12.47 -14.03 -18.99
C LEU A 217 -13.06 -12.97 -18.05
N SER A 218 -14.12 -13.29 -17.31
CA SER A 218 -14.70 -12.36 -16.34
C SER A 218 -13.70 -12.00 -15.24
N ASN A 219 -12.96 -12.98 -14.72
CA ASN A 219 -11.95 -12.74 -13.68
C ASN A 219 -10.81 -11.87 -14.18
N MET A 220 -10.32 -12.09 -15.42
CA MET A 220 -9.32 -11.21 -16.04
C MET A 220 -9.83 -9.77 -16.15
N VAL A 221 -11.06 -9.58 -16.62
CA VAL A 221 -11.67 -8.24 -16.74
C VAL A 221 -11.77 -7.59 -15.36
N PHE A 222 -12.23 -8.31 -14.33
CA PHE A 222 -12.28 -7.78 -12.96
C PHE A 222 -10.89 -7.44 -12.43
N SER A 223 -9.88 -8.29 -12.64
CA SER A 223 -8.49 -8.01 -12.23
C SER A 223 -7.92 -6.78 -12.93
N ILE A 224 -8.22 -6.56 -14.21
CA ILE A 224 -7.81 -5.34 -14.94
C ILE A 224 -8.48 -4.10 -14.33
N VAL A 225 -9.79 -4.15 -14.08
CA VAL A 225 -10.54 -3.04 -13.49
C VAL A 225 -10.01 -2.72 -12.09
N LEU A 226 -9.86 -3.73 -11.23
CA LEU A 226 -9.38 -3.57 -9.86
C LEU A 226 -7.93 -3.05 -9.84
N SER A 227 -7.05 -3.57 -10.69
CA SER A 227 -5.68 -3.08 -10.84
C SER A 227 -5.64 -1.61 -11.28
N THR A 228 -6.54 -1.22 -12.19
CA THR A 228 -6.65 0.16 -12.65
C THR A 228 -7.10 1.07 -11.51
N LEU A 229 -8.09 0.65 -10.72
CA LEU A 229 -8.54 1.39 -9.54
C LEU A 229 -7.44 1.50 -8.48
N ALA A 230 -6.68 0.44 -8.24
CA ALA A 230 -5.53 0.45 -7.32
C ALA A 230 -4.45 1.44 -7.79
N LEU A 231 -4.13 1.48 -9.08
CA LEU A 231 -3.18 2.44 -9.66
C LEU A 231 -3.68 3.88 -9.58
N LEU A 232 -4.97 4.11 -9.81
CA LEU A 232 -5.57 5.44 -9.64
C LEU A 232 -5.52 5.89 -8.18
N GLY A 233 -5.77 4.99 -7.23
CA GLY A 233 -5.61 5.23 -5.80
C GLY A 233 -4.17 5.58 -5.42
N ALA A 234 -3.20 4.79 -5.91
CA ALA A 234 -1.77 5.07 -5.72
C ALA A 234 -1.37 6.43 -6.28
N ARG A 235 -1.88 6.80 -7.46
CA ARG A 235 -1.64 8.10 -8.10
C ARG A 235 -2.13 9.26 -7.24
N GLN A 236 -3.35 9.16 -6.73
CA GLN A 236 -3.92 10.18 -5.85
C GLN A 236 -3.10 10.31 -4.56
N HIS A 237 -2.69 9.18 -3.99
CA HIS A 237 -1.84 9.16 -2.81
C HIS A 237 -0.47 9.79 -3.05
N GLU A 238 0.26 9.41 -4.11
CA GLU A 238 1.55 10.01 -4.45
C GLU A 238 1.43 11.51 -4.69
N HIS A 239 0.41 11.94 -5.43
CA HIS A 239 0.18 13.37 -5.67
C HIS A 239 -0.06 14.16 -4.37
N TYR A 240 -0.80 13.59 -3.41
CA TYR A 240 -0.98 14.19 -2.09
C TYR A 240 0.34 14.28 -1.32
N THR A 241 1.09 13.18 -1.25
CA THR A 241 2.38 13.11 -0.53
C THR A 241 3.40 14.08 -1.12
N ARG A 242 3.46 14.24 -2.45
CA ARG A 242 4.32 15.24 -3.11
C ARG A 242 3.94 16.67 -2.75
N LYS A 243 2.64 16.99 -2.66
CA LYS A 243 2.16 18.32 -2.24
C LYS A 243 2.52 18.60 -0.78
N GLU A 244 2.30 17.65 0.11
CA GLU A 244 2.67 17.76 1.52
C GLU A 244 4.18 17.99 1.67
N TRP A 245 4.99 17.22 0.95
CA TRP A 245 6.44 17.37 0.95
C TRP A 245 6.88 18.77 0.48
N ARG A 246 6.31 19.31 -0.61
CA ARG A 246 6.61 20.68 -1.07
C ARG A 246 6.30 21.72 0.00
N ALA A 247 5.14 21.61 0.64
CA ALA A 247 4.73 22.52 1.71
C ALA A 247 5.69 22.45 2.90
N SER A 248 6.11 21.24 3.31
CA SER A 248 7.10 21.07 4.37
C SER A 248 8.46 21.69 4.02
N GLN A 249 8.91 21.58 2.76
CA GLN A 249 10.15 22.21 2.32
C GLN A 249 10.07 23.73 2.32
N GLN A 250 8.92 24.31 1.93
CA GLN A 250 8.71 25.76 1.99
C GLN A 250 8.75 26.28 3.43
N ILE A 251 8.13 25.56 4.36
CA ILE A 251 8.17 25.91 5.79
C ILE A 251 9.61 25.87 6.32
N LYS A 252 10.37 24.80 6.03
CA LYS A 252 11.78 24.69 6.45
C LYS A 252 12.64 25.83 5.91
N LYS A 253 12.49 26.17 4.62
CA LYS A 253 13.21 27.30 4.01
C LYS A 253 12.83 28.63 4.66
N ALA A 254 11.54 28.84 4.97
CA ALA A 254 11.10 30.05 5.65
C ALA A 254 11.67 30.13 7.09
N GLU A 255 11.67 29.02 7.82
CA GLU A 255 12.28 28.93 9.16
C GLU A 255 13.79 29.20 9.13
N GLU A 256 14.52 28.68 8.14
CA GLU A 256 15.95 28.95 7.97
C GLU A 256 16.23 30.43 7.68
N ILE A 257 15.42 31.07 6.83
CA ILE A 257 15.56 32.49 6.50
C ILE A 257 15.25 33.34 7.73
N MET A 258 14.14 33.07 8.43
CA MET A 258 13.78 33.77 9.67
C MET A 258 14.87 33.60 10.73
N GLY A 259 15.42 32.39 10.90
CA GLY A 259 16.49 32.12 11.84
C GLY A 259 17.79 32.88 11.52
N ARG A 260 18.13 33.04 10.24
CA ARG A 260 19.26 33.88 9.81
C ARG A 260 19.01 35.36 10.10
N GLN A 261 17.80 35.85 9.82
CA GLN A 261 17.43 37.23 10.13
C GLN A 261 17.47 37.51 11.63
N SER A 262 16.98 36.60 12.46
CA SER A 262 17.04 36.74 13.92
C SER A 262 18.48 36.85 14.43
N ARG A 263 19.41 36.05 13.89
CA ARG A 263 20.84 36.14 14.27
C ARG A 263 21.46 37.46 13.85
N LEU A 264 21.19 37.94 12.64
CA LEU A 264 21.69 39.23 12.16
C LEU A 264 21.16 40.38 13.02
N ILE A 265 19.88 40.32 13.43
CA ILE A 265 19.31 41.32 14.34
C ILE A 265 20.00 41.27 15.71
N GLU A 266 20.28 40.08 16.24
CA GLU A 266 20.98 39.90 17.52
C GLU A 266 22.43 40.43 17.45
N GLU A 267 23.16 40.13 16.38
CA GLU A 267 24.50 40.66 16.12
C GLU A 267 24.49 42.19 16.05
N GLN A 268 23.55 42.78 15.31
CA GLN A 268 23.38 44.24 15.26
C GLN A 268 23.06 44.85 16.64
N HIS A 269 22.24 44.18 17.46
CA HIS A 269 21.96 44.65 18.82
C HIS A 269 23.18 44.58 19.73
N LEU A 270 24.05 43.58 19.56
CA LEU A 270 25.31 43.48 20.29
C LEU A 270 26.28 44.60 19.88
N GLU A 271 26.43 44.86 18.58
CA GLU A 271 27.25 45.97 18.07
C GLU A 271 26.78 47.33 18.60
N ILE A 272 25.47 47.57 18.63
CA ILE A 272 24.90 48.80 19.20
C ILE A 272 25.23 48.91 20.70
N ARG A 273 25.08 47.84 21.48
CA ARG A 273 25.44 47.85 22.91
C ARG A 273 26.93 48.08 23.14
N GLU A 274 27.80 47.49 22.32
CA GLU A 274 29.24 47.71 22.42
C GLU A 274 29.61 49.16 22.10
N PHE A 275 28.96 49.76 21.09
CA PHE A 275 29.12 51.18 20.78
C PHE A 275 28.65 52.07 21.94
N GLU A 276 27.49 51.78 22.53
CA GLU A 276 26.97 52.49 23.70
C GLU A 276 27.96 52.41 24.88
N HIS A 277 28.45 51.21 25.22
CA HIS A 277 29.42 51.04 26.31
C HIS A 277 30.78 51.70 26.02
N GLY A 278 31.25 51.68 24.76
CA GLY A 278 32.50 52.31 24.36
C GLY A 278 32.45 53.84 24.39
N CYS A 279 31.33 54.45 23.98
CA CYS A 279 31.20 55.91 23.93
C CYS A 279 30.79 56.54 25.26
N LEU A 280 30.05 55.83 26.12
CA LEU A 280 29.60 56.35 27.42
C LEU A 280 30.63 56.20 28.55
N GLY A 281 31.67 55.38 28.37
CA GLY A 281 32.71 55.14 29.38
C GLY A 281 33.55 56.35 29.77
N ASP A 282 33.70 57.34 28.89
CA ASP A 282 34.56 58.52 29.09
C ASP A 282 33.81 59.82 29.45
N LEU A 283 32.47 59.78 29.57
CA LEU A 283 31.68 60.97 29.90
C LEU A 283 31.55 61.16 31.43
N PRO A 284 31.84 62.36 31.97
CA PRO A 284 31.74 62.63 33.41
C PRO A 284 30.30 62.43 33.92
N GLY A 285 30.19 61.74 35.06
CA GLY A 285 28.99 61.02 35.56
C GLY A 285 27.71 61.81 35.84
N THR A 286 27.60 63.08 35.44
CA THR A 286 26.38 63.90 35.61
C THR A 286 25.60 64.13 34.31
N VAL A 287 26.17 63.92 33.12
CA VAL A 287 25.46 64.13 31.84
C VAL A 287 24.92 62.82 31.24
N GLY A 288 25.56 61.68 31.51
CA GLY A 288 25.15 60.38 30.94
C GLY A 288 23.77 59.89 31.39
N SER A 289 23.32 60.26 32.60
CA SER A 289 22.03 59.80 33.15
C SER A 289 20.82 60.32 32.37
N SER A 290 20.83 61.58 31.92
CA SER A 290 19.66 62.17 31.25
C SER A 290 19.55 61.76 29.78
N ILE A 291 20.66 61.44 29.13
CA ILE A 291 20.66 60.98 27.74
C ILE A 291 20.19 59.52 27.66
N MET A 292 20.60 58.67 28.61
CA MET A 292 20.14 57.27 28.67
C MET A 292 18.63 57.16 28.91
N GLU A 293 18.04 58.06 29.70
CA GLU A 293 16.59 58.07 29.98
C GLU A 293 15.78 58.46 28.73
N LEU A 294 16.28 59.42 27.94
CA LEU A 294 15.66 59.82 26.67
C LEU A 294 15.76 58.75 25.58
N MET A 295 16.89 58.04 25.47
CA MET A 295 17.04 56.97 24.47
C MET A 295 16.28 55.70 24.86
N ALA A 296 16.09 55.44 26.15
CA ALA A 296 15.30 54.29 26.62
C ALA A 296 13.83 54.35 26.15
N ASP A 297 13.23 55.54 26.12
CA ASP A 297 11.85 55.72 25.67
C ASP A 297 11.70 55.53 24.15
N ASP A 298 12.65 56.00 23.34
CA ASP A 298 12.64 55.83 21.89
C ASP A 298 12.89 54.37 21.47
N VAL A 299 13.81 53.68 22.15
CA VAL A 299 14.09 52.24 21.91
C VAL A 299 12.90 51.37 22.33
N SER A 300 12.23 51.73 23.44
CA SER A 300 11.02 51.03 23.91
C SER A 300 9.88 51.12 22.89
N ASN A 301 9.65 52.31 22.31
CA ASN A 301 8.62 52.51 21.29
C ASN A 301 8.93 51.78 19.98
N ALA A 302 10.18 51.85 19.49
CA ALA A 302 10.60 51.12 18.29
C ALA A 302 10.48 49.59 18.48
N GLY A 303 10.82 49.07 19.67
CA GLY A 303 10.67 47.66 20.00
C GLY A 303 9.21 47.19 20.11
N ALA A 304 8.27 48.09 20.41
CA ALA A 304 6.84 47.81 20.44
C ALA A 304 6.24 47.74 19.03
N GLU A 305 6.59 48.68 18.14
CA GLU A 305 6.15 48.65 16.74
C GLU A 305 6.69 47.42 15.99
N PHE A 306 7.96 47.06 16.21
CA PHE A 306 8.53 45.87 15.57
C PHE A 306 7.84 44.58 16.05
N ARG A 307 7.50 44.48 17.34
CA ARG A 307 6.68 43.37 17.87
C ARG A 307 5.29 43.34 17.26
N ALA A 308 4.64 44.49 17.10
CA ALA A 308 3.30 44.57 16.49
C ALA A 308 3.29 44.13 15.02
N VAL A 309 4.38 44.32 14.26
CA VAL A 309 4.48 43.91 12.85
C VAL A 309 4.96 42.46 12.69
N ALA A 310 5.88 41.98 13.53
CA ALA A 310 6.44 40.63 13.43
C ALA A 310 5.50 39.54 13.98
N GLN A 311 4.71 39.86 15.00
CA GLN A 311 3.84 38.89 15.68
C GLN A 311 2.70 38.33 14.79
N PRO A 312 2.02 39.12 13.93
CA PRO A 312 1.05 38.58 12.98
C PRO A 312 1.67 37.66 11.92
N GLN A 313 2.88 37.98 11.41
CA GLN A 313 3.55 37.15 10.39
C GLN A 313 4.00 35.80 10.94
N MET A 314 4.37 35.70 12.21
CA MET A 314 4.68 34.42 12.86
C MET A 314 3.44 33.58 13.22
N GLN A 315 2.27 34.19 13.41
CA GLN A 315 1.03 33.46 13.73
C GLN A 315 0.36 32.84 12.50
N GLN A 316 0.54 33.41 11.32
CA GLN A 316 -0.14 32.94 10.10
C GLN A 316 0.24 31.50 9.67
N PRO A 317 1.53 31.09 9.68
CA PRO A 317 1.92 29.71 9.38
C PRO A 317 1.42 28.73 10.44
N ARG A 318 1.48 29.13 11.72
CA ARG A 318 1.00 28.31 12.85
C ARG A 318 -0.51 28.11 12.79
N GLN A 319 -1.29 29.14 12.44
CA GLN A 319 -2.73 29.02 12.25
C GLN A 319 -3.08 28.13 11.04
N CYS A 320 -2.32 28.20 9.94
CA CYS A 320 -2.51 27.25 8.82
C CYS A 320 -2.18 25.81 9.22
N GLN A 321 -1.12 25.60 9.99
CA GLN A 321 -0.74 24.27 10.48
C GLN A 321 -1.76 23.73 11.48
N GLN A 322 -2.27 24.58 12.38
CA GLN A 322 -3.31 24.23 13.33
C GLN A 322 -4.64 23.92 12.63
N ARG A 323 -5.04 24.69 11.61
CA ARG A 323 -6.22 24.36 10.78
C ARG A 323 -6.05 23.07 9.99
N SER A 324 -4.84 22.76 9.52
CA SER A 324 -4.51 21.47 8.88
C SER A 324 -4.61 20.29 9.86
N LEU A 325 -4.09 20.46 11.07
CA LEU A 325 -4.18 19.46 12.14
C LEU A 325 -5.62 19.26 12.63
N GLU A 326 -6.40 20.33 12.78
CA GLU A 326 -7.82 20.29 13.09
C GLU A 326 -8.63 19.62 11.97
N ALA A 327 -8.31 19.89 10.70
CA ALA A 327 -8.92 19.19 9.56
C ALA A 327 -8.58 17.69 9.55
N ARG A 328 -7.34 17.31 9.90
CA ARG A 328 -6.94 15.89 10.08
C ARG A 328 -7.67 15.25 11.27
N GLY A 329 -7.77 15.95 12.40
CA GLY A 329 -8.51 15.51 13.59
C GLY A 329 -10.01 15.32 13.30
N GLY A 330 -10.61 16.23 12.51
CA GLY A 330 -12.00 16.16 12.06
C GLY A 330 -12.27 14.98 11.13
N LEU A 331 -11.34 14.63 10.24
CA LEU A 331 -11.43 13.45 9.38
C LEU A 331 -11.37 12.14 10.19
N HIS A 332 -10.51 12.07 11.21
CA HIS A 332 -10.46 10.91 12.12
C HIS A 332 -11.70 10.80 13.00
N GLN A 333 -12.24 11.92 13.51
CA GLN A 333 -13.52 11.93 14.23
C GLN A 333 -14.70 11.56 13.31
N GLY A 334 -14.67 11.97 12.04
CA GLY A 334 -15.66 11.59 11.04
C GLY A 334 -15.65 10.09 10.74
N ALA A 335 -14.46 9.51 10.56
CA ALA A 335 -14.30 8.06 10.37
C ALA A 335 -14.77 7.26 11.60
N ALA A 336 -14.45 7.74 12.81
CA ALA A 336 -14.93 7.13 14.05
C ALA A 336 -16.47 7.20 14.19
N ARG A 337 -17.10 8.33 13.82
CA ARG A 337 -18.57 8.47 13.80
C ARG A 337 -19.25 7.55 12.78
N VAL A 338 -18.66 7.38 11.59
CA VAL A 338 -19.17 6.42 10.58
C VAL A 338 -19.06 4.98 11.06
N GLN A 339 -17.96 4.63 11.74
CA GLN A 339 -17.76 3.30 12.32
C GLN A 339 -18.73 3.04 13.49
N GLN A 340 -18.97 4.05 14.33
CA GLN A 340 -19.93 3.98 15.44
C GLN A 340 -21.39 3.91 14.94
N ALA A 341 -21.71 4.59 13.83
CA ALA A 341 -23.01 4.48 13.16
C ALA A 341 -23.24 3.09 12.54
N ARG A 342 -22.21 2.49 11.93
CA ARG A 342 -22.27 1.10 11.43
C ARG A 342 -22.49 0.09 12.55
N LEU A 343 -21.84 0.27 13.71
CA LEU A 343 -22.04 -0.60 14.87
C LEU A 343 -23.44 -0.45 15.49
N ARG A 344 -24.04 0.75 15.47
CA ARG A 344 -25.43 0.97 15.90
C ARG A 344 -26.45 0.32 14.95
N LEU A 345 -26.20 0.36 13.64
CA LEU A 345 -27.05 -0.32 12.66
C LEU A 345 -26.91 -1.85 12.72
N ALA A 346 -25.73 -2.37 13.07
CA ALA A 346 -25.53 -3.81 13.28
C ALA A 346 -26.11 -4.33 14.62
N GLY A 347 -26.24 -3.47 15.63
CA GLY A 347 -26.76 -3.83 16.96
C GLY A 347 -28.28 -3.70 17.14
N GLY A 348 -29.00 -3.09 16.19
CA GLY A 348 -30.45 -2.81 16.30
C GLY A 348 -31.39 -3.94 15.88
N GLY A 349 -30.90 -5.18 15.82
CA GLY A 349 -31.62 -6.32 15.22
C GLY A 349 -32.14 -7.37 16.19
N ARG A 350 -32.67 -7.01 17.37
CA ARG A 350 -33.43 -7.96 18.22
C ARG A 350 -34.54 -7.27 19.01
N SER A 351 -35.78 -7.44 18.56
CA SER A 351 -36.91 -7.95 19.34
C SER A 351 -38.23 -7.44 18.78
N VAL A 352 -38.75 -8.11 17.76
CA VAL A 352 -40.20 -8.17 17.52
C VAL A 352 -40.55 -9.64 17.34
N ARG A 353 -40.73 -10.30 18.48
CA ARG A 353 -41.34 -11.63 18.58
C ARG A 353 -42.82 -11.37 18.92
N ARG A 354 -43.67 -11.35 17.89
CA ARG A 354 -45.13 -11.42 18.08
C ARG A 354 -45.72 -12.38 17.05
N GLU A 355 -46.16 -13.51 17.61
CA GLU A 355 -47.40 -14.22 17.29
C GLU A 355 -47.83 -14.27 15.81
N LEU A 356 -47.51 -15.37 15.14
CA LEU A 356 -48.43 -15.99 14.19
C LEU A 356 -48.39 -17.51 14.37
N GLY A 357 -49.58 -18.07 14.59
CA GLY A 357 -49.81 -19.45 15.02
C GLY A 357 -49.41 -20.49 13.98
N GLY A 358 -48.78 -21.55 14.47
CA GLY A 358 -48.48 -22.75 13.69
C GLY A 358 -49.71 -23.65 13.55
N GLN A 359 -50.26 -23.70 12.34
CA GLN A 359 -50.98 -24.88 11.85
C GLN A 359 -49.99 -26.04 11.69
N ARG A 360 -50.31 -27.18 12.31
CA ARG A 360 -49.59 -28.45 12.14
C ARG A 360 -49.84 -29.01 10.74
N GLY A 361 -48.88 -28.81 9.83
CA GLY A 361 -48.75 -29.58 8.58
C GLY A 361 -47.65 -30.64 8.74
N GLY A 362 -48.02 -31.91 8.69
CA GLY A 362 -47.10 -33.05 8.83
C GLY A 362 -46.08 -33.16 7.69
N PRO A 363 -44.97 -33.89 7.91
CA PRO A 363 -43.89 -34.02 6.94
C PRO A 363 -44.34 -34.88 5.74
N ARG A 364 -44.47 -34.25 4.56
CA ARG A 364 -44.53 -34.96 3.29
C ARG A 364 -43.17 -35.62 3.02
N ARG A 365 -43.11 -36.94 3.18
CA ARG A 365 -42.02 -37.78 2.70
C ARG A 365 -41.92 -37.63 1.18
N LEU A 366 -40.86 -36.97 0.72
CA LEU A 366 -40.45 -37.01 -0.68
C LEU A 366 -39.95 -38.44 -0.97
N ARG A 367 -40.65 -39.16 -1.84
CA ARG A 367 -40.19 -40.42 -2.41
C ARG A 367 -38.99 -40.12 -3.30
N VAL A 368 -37.80 -40.53 -2.84
CA VAL A 368 -36.60 -40.61 -3.67
C VAL A 368 -36.81 -41.74 -4.67
N ALA A 369 -36.75 -41.43 -5.96
CA ALA A 369 -36.81 -42.44 -7.02
C ALA A 369 -35.54 -43.31 -6.97
N PRO A 370 -35.67 -44.65 -7.08
CA PRO A 370 -34.51 -45.53 -7.12
C PRO A 370 -33.65 -45.24 -8.36
N PRO A 371 -32.31 -45.35 -8.25
CA PRO A 371 -31.41 -45.14 -9.37
C PRO A 371 -31.67 -46.18 -10.48
N PRO A 372 -31.50 -45.80 -11.76
CA PRO A 372 -31.67 -46.72 -12.88
C PRO A 372 -30.64 -47.85 -12.83
N PRO A 373 -31.01 -49.06 -13.28
CA PRO A 373 -30.11 -50.20 -13.30
C PRO A 373 -28.92 -49.95 -14.25
N PRO A 374 -27.73 -50.48 -13.93
CA PRO A 374 -26.54 -50.32 -14.77
C PRO A 374 -26.73 -50.99 -16.14
N PRO A 375 -26.15 -50.42 -17.20
CA PRO A 375 -26.23 -50.99 -18.54
C PRO A 375 -25.55 -52.37 -18.59
N PRO A 376 -26.08 -53.31 -19.39
CA PRO A 376 -25.50 -54.64 -19.53
C PRO A 376 -24.12 -54.57 -20.18
N PRO A 377 -23.19 -55.47 -19.79
CA PRO A 377 -21.84 -55.51 -20.36
C PRO A 377 -21.88 -55.84 -21.86
N PRO A 378 -20.97 -55.29 -22.66
CA PRO A 378 -20.92 -55.51 -24.10
C PRO A 378 -20.62 -56.98 -24.39
N CYS A 379 -21.56 -57.65 -25.09
CA CYS A 379 -21.36 -58.98 -25.63
C CYS A 379 -20.15 -58.99 -26.57
N ARG A 380 -19.09 -59.71 -26.18
CA ARG A 380 -18.01 -60.11 -27.10
C ARG A 380 -18.62 -60.99 -28.19
N ARG A 381 -18.68 -60.47 -29.41
CA ARG A 381 -18.88 -61.30 -30.62
C ARG A 381 -17.66 -62.20 -30.78
N ARG A 382 -17.90 -63.50 -30.93
CA ARG A 382 -16.92 -64.50 -31.37
C ARG A 382 -16.65 -64.34 -32.85
#